data_AF-A0A0L0BXX0-F1
#
_entry.id   AF-A0A0L0BXX0-F1
#
_cell.length_a   1.000
_cell.length_b   1.000
_cell.length_c   1.000
_cell.angle_alpha   90.00
_cell.angle_beta   90.00
_cell.angle_gamma   90.00
#
_symmetry.space_group_name_H-M   'P 1'
#
loop_
_entity.id
_entity.type
_entity.pdbx_description
1 polymer ?
#
loop_
_entity_poly.entity_id
_entity_poly.type
_entity_poly.pdbx_seq_one_letter_code
_entity_poly.pdbx_strand_id
1 'polypeptide(L)' 'MGNFNPRQDNKSTFSSCSARFNLGRSATKVEDFIVTVLVFKETKNVSDTFALLSLPLLLEGYASTWWQGVKHEAKIF' A
#
# COMPACT_ATOMS: atom_id res chain seq x y z
N MET A 1 -35.03 -19.53 1.07
CA MET A 1 -34.65 -18.25 1.70
C MET A 1 -33.13 -18.22 1.72
N GLY A 2 -32.53 -17.21 1.08
CA GLY A 2 -31.10 -17.20 0.75
C GLY A 2 -30.19 -17.11 1.96
N ASN A 3 -29.13 -17.91 1.95
CA ASN A 3 -28.02 -17.79 2.90
C ASN A 3 -27.32 -16.45 2.67
N PHE A 4 -27.52 -15.50 3.57
CA PHE A 4 -26.64 -14.34 3.70
C PHE A 4 -25.29 -14.85 4.18
N ASN A 5 -24.40 -15.13 3.24
CA ASN A 5 -22.98 -15.14 3.52
C ASN A 5 -22.56 -13.67 3.41
N PRO A 6 -22.31 -12.94 4.51
CA PRO A 6 -21.63 -11.65 4.38
C PRO A 6 -20.31 -12.01 3.73
N ARG A 7 -20.14 -11.67 2.43
CA ARG A 7 -18.80 -11.53 1.88
C ARG A 7 -18.12 -10.65 2.91
N GLN A 8 -17.18 -11.23 3.64
CA GLN A 8 -16.32 -10.45 4.51
C GLN A 8 -15.66 -9.49 3.53
N ASP A 9 -16.19 -8.27 3.44
CA ASP A 9 -15.54 -7.12 2.83
C ASP A 9 -14.35 -6.85 3.73
N ASN A 10 -13.39 -7.77 3.71
CA ASN A 10 -12.15 -7.70 4.41
C ASN A 10 -11.46 -6.52 3.75
N LYS A 11 -11.51 -5.38 4.44
CA LYS A 11 -10.77 -4.17 4.12
C LYS A 11 -9.28 -4.51 4.24
N SER A 12 -8.75 -5.25 3.28
CA SER A 12 -7.34 -5.63 3.22
C SER A 12 -6.51 -4.36 3.11
N THR A 13 -5.46 -4.29 3.90
CA THR A 13 -4.51 -3.16 3.91
C THR A 13 -3.09 -3.71 3.88
N PHE A 14 -2.11 -2.82 3.80
CA PHE A 14 -0.69 -3.18 3.89
C PHE A 14 -0.18 -3.48 5.31
N SER A 15 -1.06 -3.63 6.31
CA SER A 15 -0.66 -3.87 7.71
C SER A 15 0.20 -5.13 7.92
N SER A 16 0.00 -6.16 7.08
CA SER A 16 0.79 -7.41 7.11
C SER A 16 1.86 -7.48 6.02
N CYS A 17 2.08 -6.40 5.26
CA CYS A 17 3.15 -6.34 4.27
C CYS A 17 4.49 -6.05 4.97
N SER A 18 5.54 -6.79 4.60
CA SER A 18 6.89 -6.64 5.15
C SER A 18 7.77 -5.63 4.39
N ALA A 19 7.32 -5.14 3.23
CA ALA A 19 8.07 -4.18 2.42
C ALA A 19 8.26 -2.86 3.17
N ARG A 20 9.46 -2.28 3.13
CA ARG A 20 9.78 -0.98 3.76
C ARG A 20 10.60 -0.11 2.81
N PHE A 21 10.30 1.19 2.81
CA PHE A 21 11.03 2.17 2.01
C PHE A 21 11.28 3.44 2.82
N ASN A 22 12.54 3.87 2.90
CA ASN A 22 12.93 5.10 3.59
C ASN A 22 13.44 6.14 2.60
N LEU A 23 14.46 5.79 1.82
CA LEU A 23 15.01 6.61 0.76
C LEU A 23 16.05 5.77 0.01
N GLY A 24 16.22 6.01 -1.29
CA GLY A 24 17.35 5.48 -2.03
C GLY A 24 17.52 6.18 -3.36
N ARG A 25 18.73 6.65 -3.67
CA ARG A 25 19.10 7.09 -5.03
C ARG A 25 19.34 5.92 -5.98
N SER A 26 19.09 4.69 -5.53
CA SER A 26 19.18 3.48 -6.33
C SER A 26 17.81 3.23 -6.95
N ALA A 27 17.73 3.34 -8.28
CA ALA A 27 16.53 2.99 -9.03
C ALA A 27 16.08 1.55 -8.71
N THR A 28 17.02 0.61 -8.60
CA THR A 28 16.74 -0.79 -8.27
C THR A 28 15.98 -0.95 -6.95
N LYS A 29 16.38 -0.24 -5.89
CA LYS A 29 15.67 -0.32 -4.60
C LYS A 29 14.24 0.24 -4.66
N VAL A 30 14.01 1.24 -5.51
CA VAL A 30 12.67 1.80 -5.75
C VAL A 30 11.81 0.80 -6.50
N GLU A 31 12.34 0.22 -7.58
CA GLU A 31 11.64 -0.79 -8.39
C GLU A 31 11.30 -2.05 -7.56
N ASP A 32 12.26 -2.57 -6.79
CA ASP A 32 12.03 -3.76 -5.94
C ASP A 32 10.92 -3.52 -4.90
N PHE A 33 10.88 -2.33 -4.31
CA PHE A 33 9.81 -1.93 -3.40
C PHE A 33 8.46 -1.87 -4.11
N ILE A 34 8.38 -1.21 -5.27
CA ILE A 34 7.14 -1.07 -6.05
C ILE A 34 6.62 -2.45 -6.46
N VAL A 35 7.47 -3.31 -7.03
CA VAL A 35 7.09 -4.66 -7.44
C VAL A 35 6.56 -5.47 -6.26
N THR A 36 7.25 -5.43 -5.12
CA THR A 36 6.82 -6.17 -3.91
C THR A 36 5.45 -5.70 -3.42
N VAL A 37 5.21 -4.39 -3.38
CA VAL A 37 3.93 -3.82 -2.94
C VAL A 37 2.79 -4.13 -3.91
N LEU A 38 3.04 -4.09 -5.23
CA LEU A 38 2.03 -4.43 -6.24
C LEU A 38 1.66 -5.91 -6.20
N VAL A 39 2.63 -6.81 -6.04
CA VAL A 39 2.37 -8.26 -5.85
C VAL A 39 1.57 -8.50 -4.57
N PHE A 40 1.91 -7.81 -3.47
CA PHE A 40 1.15 -7.92 -2.23
C PHE A 40 -0.29 -7.41 -2.40
N LYS A 41 -0.47 -6.26 -3.06
CA LYS A 41 -1.80 -5.67 -3.35
C LYS A 41 -2.68 -6.68 -4.08
N GLU A 42 -2.15 -7.31 -5.14
CA GLU A 42 -2.87 -8.29 -5.96
C GLU A 42 -3.24 -9.53 -5.14
N THR A 43 -2.26 -10.14 -4.46
CA THR A 43 -2.46 -11.38 -3.69
C THR A 43 -3.40 -11.21 -2.49
N LYS A 44 -3.50 -10.00 -1.92
CA LYS A 44 -4.41 -9.67 -0.80
C LYS A 44 -5.69 -8.97 -1.23
N ASN A 45 -5.88 -8.76 -2.54
CA ASN A 45 -7.00 -8.03 -3.12
C ASN A 45 -7.25 -6.67 -2.43
N VAL A 46 -6.18 -5.89 -2.26
CA VAL A 46 -6.23 -4.55 -1.66
C VAL A 46 -6.73 -3.56 -2.71
N SER A 47 -7.92 -2.98 -2.51
CA SER A 47 -8.44 -1.92 -3.41
C SER A 47 -7.53 -0.70 -3.43
N ASP A 48 -7.57 0.11 -4.49
CA ASP A 48 -6.78 1.35 -4.61
C ASP A 48 -7.01 2.33 -3.45
N THR A 49 -8.25 2.43 -2.96
CA THR A 49 -8.60 3.23 -1.78
C THR A 49 -7.84 2.78 -0.53
N PHE A 50 -7.82 1.49 -0.24
CA PHE A 50 -7.10 0.95 0.92
C PHE A 50 -5.58 0.88 0.71
N ALA A 51 -5.12 0.72 -0.54
CA ALA A 51 -3.71 0.79 -0.88
C ALA A 51 -3.17 2.20 -0.59
N LEU A 52 -3.85 3.24 -1.08
CA LEU A 52 -3.48 4.62 -0.83
C LEU A 52 -3.54 4.98 0.66
N LEU A 53 -4.59 4.55 1.35
CA LEU A 53 -4.77 4.79 2.79
C LEU A 53 -3.66 4.14 3.63
N SER A 54 -3.22 2.94 3.27
CA SER A 54 -2.26 2.15 4.06
C SER A 54 -0.82 2.20 3.56
N LEU A 55 -0.55 2.88 2.44
CA LEU A 55 0.81 3.16 1.95
C LEU A 55 1.76 3.74 3.03
N PRO A 56 1.35 4.67 3.91
CA PRO A 56 2.22 5.18 4.97
C PRO A 56 2.81 4.11 5.89
N LEU A 57 2.16 2.93 6.03
CA LEU A 57 2.66 1.84 6.87
C LEU A 57 3.96 1.21 6.34
N LEU A 58 4.27 1.44 5.06
CA LEU A 58 5.44 0.90 4.39
C LEU A 58 6.57 1.94 4.27
N LEU A 59 6.31 3.19 4.66
CA LEU A 59 7.26 4.29 4.55
C LEU A 59 7.93 4.59 5.88
N GLU A 60 9.24 4.74 5.85
CA GLU A 60 10.08 5.04 7.01
C GLU A 60 10.88 6.33 6.76
N GLY A 61 11.44 6.91 7.82
CA GLY A 61 12.33 8.08 7.76
C GLY A 61 11.90 9.18 6.78
N TYR A 62 12.75 9.46 5.79
CA TYR A 62 12.54 10.56 4.83
C TYR A 62 11.33 10.35 3.91
N ALA A 63 11.07 9.12 3.44
CA ALA A 63 9.90 8.84 2.62
C ALA A 63 8.60 9.06 3.40
N SER A 64 8.58 8.72 4.69
CA SER A 64 7.43 8.99 5.56
C SER A 64 7.16 10.50 5.69
N THR A 65 8.22 11.29 5.91
CA THR A 65 8.13 12.76 5.97
C THR A 65 7.70 13.36 4.63
N TRP A 66 8.28 12.91 3.51
CA TRP A 66 7.90 13.35 2.17
C TRP A 66 6.43 13.08 1.88
N TRP A 67 5.94 11.89 2.21
CA TRP A 67 4.55 11.51 2.00
C TRP A 67 3.58 12.45 2.71
N GLN A 68 3.89 12.91 3.92
CA GLN A 68 3.03 13.89 4.61
C GLN A 68 2.86 15.19 3.82
N GLY A 69 3.89 15.60 3.09
CA GLY A 69 3.85 16.81 2.25
C GLY A 69 2.99 16.64 0.99
N VAL A 70 3.00 15.45 0.37
CA VAL A 70 2.39 15.24 -0.96
C VAL A 70 1.11 14.40 -0.97
N LYS A 71 0.73 13.75 0.14
CA LYS A 71 -0.40 12.79 0.18
C LYS A 71 -1.74 13.33 -0.32
N HIS A 72 -1.93 14.65 -0.28
CA HIS A 72 -3.15 15.32 -0.73
C HIS A 72 -3.25 15.44 -2.26
N GLU A 73 -2.13 15.30 -2.96
CA GLU A 73 -2.06 15.32 -4.42
C GLU A 73 -2.31 13.92 -5.03
N ALA A 74 -2.19 12.87 -4.21
CA ALA A 74 -2.36 11.50 -4.65
C ALA A 74 -3.82 11.17 -4.96
N LYS A 75 -4.05 10.52 -6.10
CA LYS A 75 -5.38 10.11 -6.58
C LYS A 75 -5.43 8.59 -6.69
N ILE A 76 -6.60 8.05 -6.36
CA ILE A 76 -6.97 6.68 -6.74
C ILE A 76 -7.40 6.70 -8.22
N PHE A 77 -7.06 5.63 -8.96
CA PHE A 77 -7.41 5.45 -10.36
C PHE A 77 -8.44 4.34 -10.52
#